data_AF-A0A930P4D6-F1
#
_entry.id   AF-A0A930P4D6-F1
#
_cell.length_a   1.000
_cell.length_b   1.000
_cell.length_c   1.000
_cell.angle_alpha   90.00
_cell.angle_beta   90.00
_cell.angle_gamma   90.00
#
_symmetry.space_group_name_H-M   'P 1'
#
loop_
_entity.id
_entity.type
_entity.pdbx_description
1 polymer ?
#
loop_
_entity_poly.entity_id
_entity_poly.type
_entity_poly.pdbx_seq_one_letter_code
_entity_poly.pdbx_strand_id
1 'polypeptide(L)'
;MTYLRNHPLIKRKEGIYMITNTNLLIDRIYQCLKFVIFDSMESGGALNKKRKPFKSLGEFLGMLGEDFSESELFYDIMLKSFDGVADIMIEGKVMKDNKIPAEPDFYMRIGDAAFIFEYKDNTINDDIKLSGDYNTIKEGLLRRVCLDDGRNRKGAGQLLNTINEIVNNHSLDALDPEVGKIKSFYPIIITTDRTFSSLGMQYHLVERFLEITKKYRIPTFIRNPMILDLDTLILMSNKIHDFKIDFKQLIDQYLNLNDLKLTPFETFYEDSYKDLRVMNEDDTSLLFGEMFEAIKEYTIQYL
;
A
#
# COMPACT_ATOMS: atom_id res chain seq x y z
N MET A 1 21.82 21.15 8.05
CA MET A 1 21.50 19.71 8.12
C MET A 1 21.56 18.97 6.77
N THR A 2 21.90 19.62 5.65
CA THR A 2 21.89 19.01 4.30
C THR A 2 23.10 18.12 3.98
N TYR A 3 24.24 18.33 4.66
CA TYR A 3 25.49 17.63 4.35
C TYR A 3 25.40 16.12 4.59
N LEU A 4 24.98 15.69 5.79
CA LEU A 4 24.87 14.25 6.12
C LEU A 4 23.83 13.53 5.25
N ARG A 5 22.75 14.22 4.87
CA ARG A 5 21.73 13.69 3.93
C ARG A 5 22.32 13.40 2.56
N ASN A 6 23.19 14.28 2.07
CA ASN A 6 23.80 14.14 0.74
C ASN A 6 24.99 13.18 0.72
N HIS A 7 25.53 12.85 1.90
CA HIS A 7 26.69 11.99 2.08
C HIS A 7 26.35 10.84 3.05
N PRO A 8 25.50 9.87 2.62
CA PRO A 8 25.19 8.69 3.42
C PRO A 8 26.43 7.84 3.72
N LEU A 9 27.48 8.02 2.91
CA LEU A 9 28.81 7.43 3.08
C LEU A 9 29.84 8.55 3.28
N ILE A 10 30.51 8.57 4.43
CA ILE A 10 31.62 9.48 4.71
C ILE A 10 32.93 8.72 4.55
N LYS A 11 33.75 9.10 3.58
CA LYS A 11 35.07 8.49 3.37
C LYS A 11 35.95 8.74 4.60
N ARG A 12 36.45 7.67 5.21
CA ARG A 12 37.42 7.74 6.32
C ARG A 12 38.84 7.54 5.83
N LYS A 13 39.03 6.54 4.96
CA LYS A 13 40.28 6.20 4.27
C LYS A 13 39.95 5.60 2.90
N GLU A 14 40.96 5.28 2.10
CA GLU A 14 40.76 4.57 0.84
C GLU A 14 40.07 3.22 1.07
N GLY A 15 39.01 2.96 0.31
CA GLY A 15 38.16 1.77 0.45
C GLY A 15 37.30 1.70 1.73
N ILE A 16 37.44 2.64 2.68
CA ILE A 16 36.74 2.59 3.98
C ILE A 16 35.81 3.80 4.13
N TYR A 17 34.51 3.50 4.22
CA TYR A 17 33.44 4.48 4.37
C TYR A 17 32.68 4.24 5.66
N MET A 18 32.32 5.33 6.34
CA MET A 18 31.39 5.30 7.47
C MET A 18 29.98 5.54 6.96
N ILE A 19 29.07 4.62 7.26
CA ILE A 19 27.64 4.78 6.98
C ILE A 19 27.06 5.72 8.03
N THR A 20 26.43 6.81 7.59
CA THR A 20 25.82 7.78 8.51
C THR A 20 24.45 7.32 9.01
N ASN A 21 23.69 6.66 8.15
CA ASN A 21 22.41 6.05 8.46
C ASN A 21 22.11 4.93 7.45
N THR A 22 21.89 3.71 7.94
CA THR A 22 21.67 2.53 7.08
C THR A 22 20.37 2.62 6.28
N ASN A 23 19.28 3.09 6.90
CA ASN A 23 17.98 3.24 6.22
C ASN A 23 18.09 4.25 5.08
N LEU A 24 18.73 5.40 5.33
CA LEU A 24 18.98 6.42 4.29
C LEU A 24 19.80 5.88 3.12
N LEU A 25 20.79 5.01 3.40
CA LEU A 25 21.61 4.39 2.36
C LEU A 25 20.79 3.39 1.52
N ILE A 26 20.02 2.52 2.18
CA ILE A 26 19.15 1.54 1.50
C ILE A 26 18.10 2.27 0.65
N ASP A 27 17.42 3.26 1.22
CA ASP A 27 16.44 4.09 0.50
C ASP A 27 17.07 4.75 -0.71
N ARG A 28 18.29 5.30 -0.57
CA ARG A 28 19.01 5.90 -1.71
C ARG A 28 19.32 4.89 -2.80
N ILE A 29 19.81 3.70 -2.45
CA ILE A 29 20.10 2.64 -3.43
C ILE A 29 18.83 2.27 -4.19
N TYR A 30 17.73 2.03 -3.47
CA TYR A 30 16.46 1.66 -4.06
C TYR A 30 15.88 2.77 -4.95
N GLN A 31 15.86 4.01 -4.47
CA GLN A 31 15.37 5.14 -5.27
C GLN A 31 16.25 5.38 -6.50
N CYS A 32 17.57 5.30 -6.36
CA CYS A 32 18.51 5.44 -7.49
C CYS A 32 18.30 4.35 -8.55
N LEU A 33 17.93 3.13 -8.16
CA LEU A 33 17.68 2.04 -9.11
C LEU A 33 16.57 2.41 -10.11
N LYS A 34 15.52 3.10 -9.67
CA LYS A 34 14.44 3.58 -10.56
C LYS A 34 14.97 4.52 -11.65
N PHE A 35 15.89 5.42 -11.30
CA PHE A 35 16.54 6.30 -12.28
C PHE A 35 17.46 5.54 -13.23
N VAL A 36 18.27 4.62 -12.73
CA VAL A 36 19.17 3.79 -13.56
C VAL A 36 18.39 2.94 -14.56
N ILE A 37 17.28 2.35 -14.13
CA ILE A 37 16.38 1.58 -15.02
C ILE A 37 15.78 2.51 -16.07
N PHE A 38 15.26 3.67 -15.65
CA PHE A 38 14.69 4.65 -16.59
C PHE A 38 15.69 5.11 -17.64
N ASP A 39 16.90 5.52 -17.23
CA ASP A 39 17.97 5.97 -18.13
C ASP A 39 18.38 4.85 -19.11
N SER A 40 18.40 3.59 -18.64
CA SER A 40 18.70 2.42 -19.47
C SER A 40 17.58 2.14 -20.48
N MET A 41 16.32 2.26 -20.07
CA MET A 41 15.15 2.12 -20.94
C MET A 41 15.12 3.21 -22.01
N GLU A 42 15.38 4.46 -21.62
CA GLU A 42 15.43 5.60 -22.55
C GLU A 42 16.56 5.42 -23.57
N SER A 43 17.78 5.11 -23.10
CA SER A 43 18.95 4.88 -23.94
C SER A 43 18.78 3.67 -24.89
N GLY A 44 18.07 2.64 -24.43
CA GLY A 44 17.74 1.44 -25.20
C GLY A 44 16.57 1.62 -26.17
N GLY A 45 15.92 2.78 -26.21
CA GLY A 45 14.78 3.05 -27.08
C GLY A 45 13.49 2.31 -26.69
N ALA A 46 13.33 1.99 -25.40
CA ALA A 46 12.13 1.35 -24.89
C ALA A 46 10.88 2.22 -25.16
N LEU A 47 9.78 1.55 -25.49
CA LEU A 47 8.51 2.19 -25.79
C LEU A 47 7.48 1.88 -24.70
N ASN A 48 6.62 2.84 -24.40
CA ASN A 48 5.45 2.63 -23.55
C ASN A 48 4.41 1.72 -24.23
N LYS A 49 3.35 1.36 -23.49
CA LYS A 49 2.22 0.55 -24.00
C LYS A 49 1.57 1.11 -25.28
N LYS A 50 1.70 2.41 -25.55
CA LYS A 50 1.20 3.09 -26.76
C LYS A 50 2.23 3.11 -27.91
N ARG A 51 3.30 2.33 -27.80
CA ARG A 51 4.42 2.25 -28.77
C ARG A 51 5.08 3.62 -29.01
N LYS A 52 5.21 4.43 -27.98
CA LYS A 52 5.89 5.73 -28.02
C LYS A 52 7.02 5.78 -26.99
N PRO A 53 8.09 6.55 -27.23
CA PRO A 53 9.11 6.78 -26.21
C PRO A 53 8.48 7.35 -24.93
N PHE A 54 9.03 6.97 -23.78
CA PHE A 54 8.67 7.59 -22.51
C PHE A 54 9.00 9.08 -22.55
N LYS A 55 8.07 9.93 -22.10
CA LYS A 55 8.22 11.38 -22.17
C LYS A 55 8.90 11.97 -20.94
N SER A 56 8.88 11.25 -19.82
CA SER A 56 9.42 11.71 -18.56
C SER A 56 9.55 10.56 -17.56
N LEU A 57 10.39 10.78 -16.54
CA LEU A 57 10.44 9.92 -15.36
C LEU A 57 9.07 9.74 -14.70
N GLY A 58 8.21 10.77 -14.71
CA GLY A 58 6.86 10.67 -14.15
C GLY A 58 5.96 9.66 -14.88
N GLU A 59 6.10 9.53 -16.20
CA GLU A 59 5.40 8.50 -16.99
C GLU A 59 5.90 7.09 -16.66
N PHE A 60 7.22 6.93 -16.50
CA PHE A 60 7.81 5.67 -16.07
C PHE A 60 7.40 5.28 -14.64
N LEU A 61 7.44 6.21 -13.69
CA LEU A 61 7.03 5.94 -12.31
C LEU A 61 5.53 5.61 -12.22
N GLY A 62 4.69 6.26 -13.03
CA GLY A 62 3.28 5.91 -13.13
C GLY A 62 3.08 4.49 -13.66
N MET A 63 3.81 4.12 -14.73
CA MET A 63 3.81 2.77 -15.27
C MET A 63 4.29 1.75 -14.24
N LEU A 64 5.39 2.02 -13.52
CA LEU A 64 5.90 1.13 -12.48
C LEU A 64 4.88 0.94 -11.35
N GLY A 65 4.15 1.99 -10.97
CA GLY A 65 3.10 1.91 -9.97
C GLY A 65 1.92 1.02 -10.41
N GLU A 66 1.37 1.27 -11.60
CA GLU A 66 0.17 0.57 -12.12
C GLU A 66 0.49 -0.85 -12.60
N ASP A 67 1.55 -0.98 -13.42
CA ASP A 67 1.85 -2.20 -14.17
C ASP A 67 2.72 -3.19 -13.40
N PHE A 68 3.26 -2.80 -12.25
CA PHE A 68 4.08 -3.68 -11.43
C PHE A 68 3.67 -3.63 -9.96
N SER A 69 3.78 -2.47 -9.31
CA SER A 69 3.55 -2.37 -7.86
C SER A 69 2.13 -2.79 -7.46
N GLU A 70 1.11 -2.38 -8.22
CA GLU A 70 -0.27 -2.78 -7.98
C GLU A 70 -0.58 -4.16 -8.57
N SER A 71 -0.44 -4.30 -9.88
CA SER A 71 -0.96 -5.48 -10.61
C SER A 71 -0.17 -6.77 -10.43
N GLU A 72 1.14 -6.69 -10.23
CA GLU A 72 2.02 -7.86 -10.11
C GLU A 72 2.42 -8.12 -8.66
N LEU A 73 2.66 -7.07 -7.86
CA LEU A 73 3.11 -7.22 -6.47
C LEU A 73 1.94 -7.25 -5.48
N PHE A 74 1.13 -6.18 -5.43
CA PHE A 74 0.07 -6.08 -4.43
C PHE A 74 -1.01 -7.14 -4.60
N TYR A 75 -1.50 -7.36 -5.83
CA TYR A 75 -2.53 -8.37 -6.07
C TYR A 75 -2.02 -9.78 -5.76
N ASP A 76 -0.80 -10.13 -6.16
CA ASP A 76 -0.21 -11.44 -5.89
C ASP A 76 -0.07 -11.70 -4.38
N ILE A 77 0.43 -10.72 -3.61
CA ILE A 77 0.49 -10.79 -2.16
C ILE A 77 -0.91 -11.02 -1.57
N MET A 78 -1.91 -10.26 -2.00
CA MET A 78 -3.28 -10.39 -1.50
C MET A 78 -3.85 -11.78 -1.80
N LEU A 79 -3.76 -12.25 -3.04
CA LEU A 79 -4.29 -13.54 -3.46
C LEU A 79 -3.62 -14.69 -2.70
N LYS A 80 -2.28 -14.68 -2.58
CA LYS A 80 -1.53 -15.71 -1.84
C LYS A 80 -1.80 -15.66 -0.34
N SER A 81 -1.89 -14.47 0.25
CA SER A 81 -2.10 -14.33 1.70
C SER A 81 -3.47 -14.81 2.14
N PHE A 82 -4.49 -14.59 1.31
CA PHE A 82 -5.88 -14.80 1.67
C PHE A 82 -6.56 -15.95 0.92
N ASP A 83 -5.79 -16.76 0.17
CA ASP A 83 -6.30 -17.99 -0.43
C ASP A 83 -6.82 -18.94 0.66
N GLY A 84 -8.05 -19.43 0.47
CA GLY A 84 -8.77 -20.22 1.47
C GLY A 84 -9.21 -19.46 2.75
N VAL A 85 -8.76 -18.21 2.96
CA VAL A 85 -9.14 -17.36 4.10
C VAL A 85 -10.33 -16.48 3.77
N ALA A 86 -10.33 -15.86 2.59
CA ALA A 86 -11.41 -15.00 2.14
C ALA A 86 -12.50 -15.77 1.40
N ASP A 87 -13.76 -15.35 1.57
CA ASP A 87 -14.89 -15.92 0.81
C ASP A 87 -14.84 -15.45 -0.65
N ILE A 88 -14.38 -14.22 -0.88
CA ILE A 88 -14.20 -13.65 -2.21
C ILE A 88 -13.07 -12.62 -2.19
N MET A 89 -12.35 -12.56 -3.30
CA MET A 89 -11.33 -11.58 -3.60
C MET A 89 -11.55 -11.06 -5.02
N ILE A 90 -11.59 -9.74 -5.19
CA ILE A 90 -11.83 -9.10 -6.48
C ILE A 90 -10.81 -7.97 -6.65
N GLU A 91 -9.97 -8.10 -7.66
CA GLU A 91 -8.99 -7.08 -8.04
C GLU A 91 -9.66 -5.86 -8.70
N GLY A 92 -9.07 -4.69 -8.52
CA GLY A 92 -9.50 -3.44 -9.14
C GLY A 92 -9.65 -3.53 -10.66
N LYS A 93 -8.72 -4.23 -11.33
CA LYS A 93 -8.80 -4.48 -12.78
C LYS A 93 -10.07 -5.22 -13.19
N VAL A 94 -10.51 -6.20 -12.41
CA VAL A 94 -11.74 -6.96 -12.68
C VAL A 94 -12.97 -6.08 -12.49
N MET A 95 -12.99 -5.26 -11.45
CA MET A 95 -14.07 -4.29 -11.21
C MET A 95 -14.16 -3.25 -12.34
N LYS A 96 -13.02 -2.74 -12.79
CA LYS A 96 -12.92 -1.80 -13.91
C LYS A 96 -13.43 -2.40 -15.23
N ASP A 97 -13.05 -3.63 -15.55
CA ASP A 97 -13.52 -4.33 -16.75
C ASP A 97 -15.04 -4.58 -16.73
N ASN A 98 -15.60 -4.77 -15.54
CA ASN A 98 -17.04 -4.88 -15.31
C ASN A 98 -17.74 -3.52 -15.15
N LYS A 99 -17.04 -2.41 -15.36
CA LYS A 99 -17.55 -1.03 -15.29
C LYS A 99 -18.15 -0.68 -13.93
N ILE A 100 -17.61 -1.24 -12.85
CA ILE A 100 -17.98 -0.87 -11.50
C ILE A 100 -17.54 0.59 -11.27
N PRO A 101 -18.45 1.50 -10.86
CA PRO A 101 -18.09 2.87 -10.59
C PRO A 101 -17.27 2.98 -9.29
N ALA A 102 -16.28 3.86 -9.30
CA ALA A 102 -15.41 4.12 -8.15
C ALA A 102 -14.81 2.83 -7.58
N GLU A 103 -14.24 2.03 -8.48
CA GLU A 103 -13.55 0.81 -8.14
C GLU A 103 -12.41 1.11 -7.15
N PRO A 104 -12.29 0.32 -6.07
CA PRO A 104 -11.09 0.31 -5.25
C PRO A 104 -10.00 -0.53 -5.97
N ASP A 105 -8.77 -0.46 -5.47
CA ASP A 105 -7.69 -1.27 -6.04
C ASP A 105 -7.86 -2.75 -5.69
N PHE A 106 -8.48 -3.07 -4.54
CA PHE A 106 -8.85 -4.44 -4.19
C PHE A 106 -10.08 -4.50 -3.27
N TYR A 107 -10.89 -5.54 -3.44
CA TYR A 107 -12.04 -5.86 -2.62
C TYR A 107 -11.91 -7.29 -2.07
N MET A 108 -12.23 -7.48 -0.79
CA MET A 108 -12.25 -8.79 -0.16
C MET A 108 -13.42 -8.91 0.82
N ARG A 109 -14.09 -10.06 0.88
CA ARG A 109 -15.10 -10.36 1.90
C ARG A 109 -14.70 -11.56 2.76
N ILE A 110 -14.89 -11.42 4.08
CA ILE A 110 -14.75 -12.47 5.07
C ILE A 110 -15.99 -12.43 5.97
N GLY A 111 -16.88 -13.41 5.81
CA GLY A 111 -18.21 -13.47 6.42
C GLY A 111 -19.05 -12.24 6.08
N ASP A 112 -19.40 -11.47 7.12
CA ASP A 112 -20.19 -10.24 7.03
C ASP A 112 -19.32 -8.96 7.06
N ALA A 113 -18.00 -9.10 6.89
CA ALA A 113 -17.05 -8.00 6.81
C ALA A 113 -16.48 -7.87 5.40
N ALA A 114 -16.53 -6.66 4.84
CA ALA A 114 -15.87 -6.34 3.58
C ALA A 114 -14.68 -5.41 3.83
N PHE A 115 -13.55 -5.74 3.23
CA PHE A 115 -12.30 -5.00 3.26
C PHE A 115 -12.10 -4.35 1.90
N ILE A 116 -11.95 -3.03 1.90
CA ILE A 116 -11.82 -2.23 0.69
C ILE A 116 -10.46 -1.57 0.73
N PHE A 117 -9.62 -1.86 -0.26
CA PHE A 117 -8.22 -1.46 -0.27
C PHE A 117 -7.94 -0.41 -1.34
N GLU A 118 -7.15 0.58 -0.96
CA GLU A 118 -6.51 1.51 -1.90
C GLU A 118 -5.00 1.39 -1.75
N TYR A 119 -4.32 1.06 -2.83
CA TYR A 119 -2.88 0.94 -2.93
C TYR A 119 -2.25 2.28 -3.34
N LYS A 120 -1.28 2.75 -2.55
CA LYS A 120 -0.58 4.02 -2.78
C LYS A 120 0.93 3.82 -2.82
N ASP A 121 1.47 3.64 -4.04
CA ASP A 121 2.92 3.65 -4.33
C ASP A 121 3.47 5.05 -4.64
N ASN A 122 2.92 6.06 -3.96
CA ASN A 122 3.24 7.47 -4.24
C ASN A 122 4.15 8.04 -3.15
N THR A 123 5.31 8.55 -3.55
CA THR A 123 6.17 9.31 -2.66
C THR A 123 5.67 10.75 -2.46
N ILE A 124 6.04 11.36 -1.34
CA ILE A 124 5.81 12.80 -1.12
C ILE A 124 7.00 13.59 -1.65
N ASN A 125 6.71 14.73 -2.30
CA ASN A 125 7.73 15.63 -2.80
C ASN A 125 8.67 16.10 -1.67
N ASP A 126 9.97 16.13 -1.98
CA ASP A 126 11.03 16.55 -1.07
C ASP A 126 10.75 17.92 -0.44
N ASP A 127 10.21 18.88 -1.19
CA ASP A 127 9.89 20.23 -0.67
C ASP A 127 8.90 20.20 0.51
N ILE A 128 7.95 19.25 0.48
CA ILE A 128 6.99 19.07 1.57
C ILE A 128 7.67 18.37 2.75
N LYS A 129 8.36 17.24 2.47
CA LYS A 129 9.06 16.45 3.50
C LYS A 129 10.11 17.28 4.25
N LEU A 130 10.75 18.23 3.56
CA LEU A 130 11.85 19.05 4.07
C LEU A 130 11.44 20.46 4.49
N SER A 131 10.15 20.78 4.43
CA SER A 131 9.66 22.12 4.77
C SER A 131 9.98 22.54 6.21
N GLY A 132 10.16 21.57 7.12
CA GLY A 132 10.35 21.81 8.55
C GLY A 132 9.10 22.31 9.27
N ASP A 133 7.99 22.50 8.54
CA ASP A 133 6.71 22.94 9.08
C ASP A 133 5.77 21.74 9.25
N TYR A 134 5.38 21.48 10.50
CA TYR A 134 4.54 20.35 10.84
C TYR A 134 3.20 20.35 10.09
N ASN A 135 2.54 21.51 9.96
CA ASN A 135 1.23 21.58 9.30
C ASN A 135 1.33 21.30 7.80
N THR A 136 2.39 21.81 7.16
CA THR A 136 2.68 21.58 5.75
C THR A 136 2.95 20.09 5.48
N ILE A 137 3.76 19.45 6.33
CA ILE A 137 4.03 18.01 6.25
C ILE A 137 2.74 17.21 6.47
N LYS A 138 2.01 17.49 7.55
CA LYS A 138 0.74 16.83 7.90
C LYS A 138 -0.27 16.93 6.76
N GLU A 139 -0.51 18.13 6.24
CA GLU A 139 -1.47 18.33 5.14
C GLU A 139 -0.99 17.66 3.85
N GLY A 140 0.31 17.70 3.57
CA GLY A 140 0.90 17.02 2.42
C GLY A 140 0.69 15.49 2.46
N LEU A 141 0.90 14.87 3.62
CA LEU A 141 0.62 13.45 3.88
C LEU A 141 -0.88 13.17 3.76
N LEU A 142 -1.71 13.86 4.54
CA LEU A 142 -3.13 13.56 4.63
C LEU A 142 -3.85 13.75 3.30
N ARG A 143 -3.49 14.72 2.47
CA ARG A 143 -4.11 14.90 1.13
C ARG A 143 -3.82 13.73 0.18
N ARG A 144 -2.84 12.88 0.47
CA ARG A 144 -2.55 11.66 -0.32
C ARG A 144 -3.41 10.48 0.11
N VAL A 145 -3.68 10.36 1.40
CA VAL A 145 -4.37 9.19 2.00
C VAL A 145 -5.81 9.46 2.39
N CYS A 146 -6.24 10.72 2.47
CA CYS A 146 -7.63 11.08 2.80
C CYS A 146 -7.96 12.47 2.26
N LEU A 147 -8.58 12.51 1.09
CA LEU A 147 -9.11 13.74 0.49
C LEU A 147 -10.50 13.47 -0.10
N ASP A 148 -11.44 14.36 0.18
CA ASP A 148 -12.70 14.46 -0.55
C ASP A 148 -13.18 15.93 -0.54
N ASP A 149 -12.95 16.61 -1.67
CA ASP A 149 -13.40 17.98 -1.93
C ASP A 149 -14.63 18.04 -2.86
N GLY A 150 -15.27 16.89 -3.12
CA GLY A 150 -16.40 16.75 -4.05
C GLY A 150 -16.01 16.66 -5.53
N ARG A 151 -14.79 17.06 -5.90
CA ARG A 151 -14.26 16.92 -7.27
C ARG A 151 -13.18 15.83 -7.35
N ASN A 152 -12.33 15.80 -6.33
CA ASN A 152 -11.21 14.87 -6.21
C ASN A 152 -11.39 14.04 -4.94
N ARG A 153 -11.18 12.74 -5.08
CA ARG A 153 -11.15 11.80 -3.96
C ARG A 153 -9.80 11.11 -3.96
N LYS A 154 -9.19 10.94 -2.78
CA LYS A 154 -7.92 10.20 -2.60
C LYS A 154 -7.93 9.33 -1.36
N GLY A 155 -7.38 8.12 -1.47
CA GLY A 155 -7.22 7.18 -0.35
C GLY A 155 -8.57 6.85 0.28
N ALA A 156 -8.72 7.04 1.58
CA ALA A 156 -9.97 6.78 2.28
C ALA A 156 -11.19 7.56 1.72
N GLY A 157 -10.97 8.70 1.05
CA GLY A 157 -12.05 9.39 0.34
C GLY A 157 -12.57 8.63 -0.89
N GLN A 158 -11.70 7.91 -1.61
CA GLN A 158 -12.11 7.01 -2.70
C GLN A 158 -12.86 5.82 -2.11
N LEU A 159 -12.29 5.16 -1.10
CA LEU A 159 -12.90 4.02 -0.42
C LEU A 159 -14.30 4.33 0.13
N LEU A 160 -14.49 5.51 0.71
CA LEU A 160 -15.80 5.93 1.20
C LEU A 160 -16.84 6.07 0.07
N ASN A 161 -16.41 6.60 -1.07
CA ASN A 161 -17.25 6.70 -2.25
C ASN A 161 -17.57 5.31 -2.82
N THR A 162 -16.59 4.41 -2.89
CA THR A 162 -16.79 3.00 -3.24
C THR A 162 -17.84 2.35 -2.33
N ILE A 163 -17.70 2.49 -1.01
CA ILE A 163 -18.67 1.93 -0.05
C ILE A 163 -20.07 2.52 -0.28
N ASN A 164 -20.18 3.81 -0.57
CA ASN A 164 -21.45 4.43 -0.92
C ASN A 164 -22.06 3.81 -2.18
N GLU A 165 -21.28 3.61 -3.24
CA GLU A 165 -21.74 2.98 -4.49
C GLU A 165 -22.15 1.52 -4.27
N ILE A 166 -21.44 0.78 -3.40
CA ILE A 166 -21.79 -0.60 -3.06
C ILE A 166 -23.13 -0.64 -2.32
N VAL A 167 -23.25 0.16 -1.25
CA VAL A 167 -24.40 0.08 -0.32
C VAL A 167 -25.67 0.71 -0.90
N ASN A 168 -25.56 1.89 -1.51
CA ASN A 168 -26.72 2.66 -1.93
C ASN A 168 -27.10 2.42 -3.39
N ASN A 169 -26.12 2.05 -4.24
CA ASN A 169 -26.33 1.88 -5.68
C ASN A 169 -26.13 0.44 -6.15
N HIS A 170 -25.88 -0.51 -5.22
CA HIS A 170 -25.78 -1.94 -5.52
C HIS A 170 -24.74 -2.26 -6.59
N SER A 171 -23.66 -1.46 -6.63
CA SER A 171 -22.67 -1.52 -7.71
C SER A 171 -21.94 -2.86 -7.81
N LEU A 172 -21.82 -3.61 -6.70
CA LEU A 172 -21.04 -4.86 -6.66
C LEU A 172 -21.90 -6.14 -6.70
N ASP A 173 -23.23 -6.03 -6.75
CA ASP A 173 -24.16 -7.18 -6.70
C ASP A 173 -23.87 -8.23 -7.79
N ALA A 174 -23.35 -7.81 -8.95
CA ALA A 174 -23.00 -8.69 -10.05
C ALA A 174 -21.72 -9.50 -9.82
N LEU A 175 -20.81 -9.03 -8.97
CA LEU A 175 -19.51 -9.66 -8.71
C LEU A 175 -19.48 -10.37 -7.35
N ASP A 176 -20.20 -9.88 -6.35
CA ASP A 176 -20.37 -10.53 -5.05
C ASP A 176 -21.85 -10.79 -4.75
N PRO A 177 -22.35 -12.03 -4.97
CA PRO A 177 -23.74 -12.40 -4.72
C PRO A 177 -24.18 -12.25 -3.26
N GLU A 178 -23.24 -12.20 -2.30
CA GLU A 178 -23.55 -12.05 -0.88
C GLU A 178 -23.23 -10.66 -0.32
N VAL A 179 -22.96 -9.68 -1.18
CA VAL A 179 -22.66 -8.29 -0.77
C VAL A 179 -23.74 -7.70 0.14
N GLY A 180 -25.01 -8.08 -0.06
CA GLY A 180 -26.13 -7.66 0.78
C GLY A 180 -26.09 -8.20 2.23
N LYS A 181 -25.21 -9.16 2.55
CA LYS A 181 -25.01 -9.68 3.92
C LYS A 181 -23.97 -8.89 4.71
N ILE A 182 -23.23 -7.99 4.07
CA ILE A 182 -22.18 -7.19 4.71
C ILE A 182 -22.79 -6.31 5.80
N LYS A 183 -22.25 -6.43 7.01
CA LYS A 183 -22.61 -5.57 8.16
C LYS A 183 -21.56 -4.50 8.44
N SER A 184 -20.32 -4.72 8.00
CA SER A 184 -19.22 -3.81 8.28
C SER A 184 -18.25 -3.68 7.13
N PHE A 185 -17.83 -2.44 6.84
CA PHE A 185 -16.78 -2.13 5.88
C PHE A 185 -15.49 -1.69 6.59
N TYR A 186 -14.35 -2.18 6.13
CA TYR A 186 -13.00 -1.89 6.62
C TYR A 186 -12.20 -1.18 5.52
N PRO A 187 -12.14 0.17 5.53
CA PRO A 187 -11.31 0.91 4.58
C PRO A 187 -9.83 0.81 4.96
N ILE A 188 -9.00 0.28 4.05
CA ILE A 188 -7.56 0.07 4.28
C ILE A 188 -6.77 0.76 3.18
N ILE A 189 -5.78 1.56 3.57
CA ILE A 189 -4.85 2.18 2.62
C ILE A 189 -3.51 1.48 2.74
N ILE A 190 -3.08 0.84 1.65
CA ILE A 190 -1.77 0.21 1.54
C ILE A 190 -0.75 1.25 1.11
N THR A 191 0.36 1.37 1.85
CA THR A 191 1.43 2.33 1.52
C THR A 191 2.79 1.67 1.42
N THR A 192 3.61 2.12 0.46
CA THR A 192 5.02 1.68 0.35
C THR A 192 6.00 2.64 1.02
N ASP A 193 5.62 3.90 1.21
CA ASP A 193 6.46 4.92 1.86
C ASP A 193 6.24 4.92 3.38
N ARG A 194 7.28 4.55 4.13
CA ARG A 194 7.28 4.48 5.62
C ARG A 194 6.92 5.79 6.31
N THR A 195 6.98 6.93 5.61
CA THR A 195 6.51 8.21 6.17
C THR A 195 5.02 8.20 6.55
N PHE A 196 4.21 7.34 5.92
CA PHE A 196 2.81 7.16 6.29
C PHE A 196 2.61 6.34 7.58
N SER A 197 3.61 5.53 7.98
CA SER A 197 3.66 4.80 9.25
C SER A 197 4.32 5.63 10.37
N SER A 198 4.34 6.96 10.28
CA SER A 198 4.83 7.81 11.37
C SER A 198 3.83 7.90 12.52
N LEU A 199 4.32 8.07 13.75
CA LEU A 199 3.49 8.30 14.93
C LEU A 199 2.47 9.43 14.70
N GLY A 200 1.21 9.17 15.04
CA GLY A 200 0.10 10.13 14.93
C GLY A 200 -0.52 10.25 13.53
N MET A 201 0.04 9.64 12.48
CA MET A 201 -0.61 9.68 11.15
C MET A 201 -1.97 8.97 11.15
N GLN A 202 -2.06 7.83 11.83
CA GLN A 202 -3.31 7.10 11.99
C GLN A 202 -4.39 7.94 12.70
N TYR A 203 -4.01 8.68 13.75
CA TYR A 203 -4.90 9.61 14.45
C TYR A 203 -5.48 10.65 13.49
N HIS A 204 -4.63 11.35 12.74
CA HIS A 204 -5.08 12.39 11.82
C HIS A 204 -5.87 11.86 10.62
N LEU A 205 -5.56 10.64 10.16
CA LEU A 205 -6.35 9.96 9.13
C LEU A 205 -7.79 9.76 9.63
N VAL A 206 -7.97 9.25 10.85
CA VAL A 206 -9.29 9.01 11.43
C VAL A 206 -10.05 10.32 11.63
N GLU A 207 -9.43 11.35 12.20
CA GLU A 207 -10.06 12.67 12.34
C GLU A 207 -10.61 13.19 10.99
N ARG A 208 -9.77 13.17 9.95
CA ARG A 208 -10.17 13.65 8.62
C ARG A 208 -11.27 12.77 8.01
N PHE A 209 -11.19 11.47 8.19
CA PHE A 209 -12.17 10.54 7.68
C PHE A 209 -13.55 10.75 8.32
N LEU A 210 -13.59 10.97 9.63
CA LEU A 210 -14.82 11.29 10.35
C LEU A 210 -15.47 12.60 9.87
N GLU A 211 -14.68 13.59 9.45
CA GLU A 211 -15.22 14.81 8.86
C GLU A 211 -15.81 14.60 7.47
N ILE A 212 -15.17 13.80 6.61
CA ILE A 212 -15.70 13.54 5.26
C ILE A 212 -16.91 12.60 5.28
N THR A 213 -16.97 11.63 6.20
CA THR A 213 -18.10 10.69 6.34
C THR A 213 -19.42 11.37 6.67
N LYS A 214 -19.40 12.51 7.36
CA LYS A 214 -20.59 13.33 7.62
C LYS A 214 -21.34 13.77 6.35
N LYS A 215 -20.64 13.79 5.20
CA LYS A 215 -21.23 14.15 3.89
C LYS A 215 -22.02 13.00 3.26
N TYR A 216 -21.85 11.77 3.76
CA TYR A 216 -22.43 10.55 3.20
C TYR A 216 -23.55 10.04 4.10
N ARG A 217 -24.54 9.37 3.48
CA ARG A 217 -25.59 8.65 4.19
C ARG A 217 -25.51 7.18 3.79
N ILE A 218 -24.73 6.42 4.55
CA ILE A 218 -24.49 5.00 4.30
C ILE A 218 -25.09 4.23 5.47
N PRO A 219 -26.17 3.44 5.27
CA PRO A 219 -26.88 2.73 6.34
C PRO A 219 -26.17 1.45 6.82
N THR A 220 -24.87 1.32 6.57
CA THR A 220 -24.03 0.18 6.99
C THR A 220 -22.86 0.70 7.81
N PHE A 221 -22.41 -0.08 8.78
CA PHE A 221 -21.32 0.34 9.66
C PHE A 221 -19.99 0.41 8.89
N ILE A 222 -19.28 1.53 9.03
CA ILE A 222 -17.95 1.73 8.46
C ILE A 222 -16.96 1.86 9.60
N ARG A 223 -15.96 0.98 9.62
CA ARG A 223 -14.86 1.03 10.59
C ARG A 223 -13.97 2.23 10.33
N ASN A 224 -13.27 2.68 11.36
CA ASN A 224 -12.22 3.68 11.20
C ASN A 224 -11.20 3.18 10.16
N PRO A 225 -10.79 4.03 9.20
CA PRO A 225 -9.83 3.64 8.18
C PRO A 225 -8.47 3.38 8.81
N MET A 226 -7.62 2.59 8.18
CA MET A 226 -6.25 2.39 8.63
C MET A 226 -5.23 2.48 7.51
N ILE A 227 -4.00 2.82 7.90
CA ILE A 227 -2.82 2.69 7.06
C ILE A 227 -2.17 1.34 7.40
N LEU A 228 -1.90 0.55 6.37
CA LEU A 228 -1.13 -0.68 6.46
C LEU A 228 0.04 -0.56 5.49
N ASP A 229 1.26 -0.50 5.99
CA ASP A 229 2.41 -0.55 5.10
C ASP A 229 2.56 -1.94 4.47
N LEU A 230 3.05 -1.95 3.23
CA LEU A 230 3.21 -3.16 2.45
C LEU A 230 4.19 -4.14 3.11
N ASP A 231 5.25 -3.64 3.75
CA ASP A 231 6.23 -4.46 4.47
C ASP A 231 5.54 -5.30 5.57
N THR A 232 4.66 -4.69 6.37
CA THR A 232 3.89 -5.39 7.40
C THR A 232 2.92 -6.41 6.80
N LEU A 233 2.26 -6.10 5.67
CA LEU A 233 1.39 -7.06 4.97
C LEU A 233 2.18 -8.29 4.49
N ILE A 234 3.36 -8.09 3.90
CA ILE A 234 4.27 -9.17 3.48
C ILE A 234 4.66 -10.04 4.68
N LEU A 235 5.06 -9.42 5.80
CA LEU A 235 5.43 -10.15 7.02
C LEU A 235 4.29 -11.00 7.59
N MET A 236 3.05 -10.53 7.43
CA MET A 236 1.86 -11.23 7.90
C MET A 236 1.36 -12.31 6.94
N SER A 237 1.75 -12.25 5.65
CA SER A 237 1.13 -13.01 4.55
C SER A 237 1.03 -14.50 4.83
N ASN A 238 2.16 -15.15 5.15
CA ASN A 238 2.20 -16.58 5.47
C ASN A 238 1.37 -16.95 6.69
N LYS A 239 1.35 -16.10 7.71
CA LYS A 239 0.62 -16.39 8.94
C LYS A 239 -0.88 -16.25 8.74
N ILE A 240 -1.32 -15.36 7.86
CA ILE A 240 -2.71 -15.27 7.44
C ILE A 240 -3.08 -16.53 6.65
N HIS A 241 -2.28 -16.88 5.63
CA HIS A 241 -2.50 -18.06 4.78
C HIS A 241 -2.60 -19.36 5.60
N ASP A 242 -1.72 -19.54 6.58
CA ASP A 242 -1.70 -20.72 7.45
C ASP A 242 -2.74 -20.67 8.59
N PHE A 243 -3.66 -19.69 8.59
CA PHE A 243 -4.65 -19.45 9.64
C PHE A 243 -4.04 -19.26 11.05
N LYS A 244 -2.77 -18.90 11.13
CA LYS A 244 -2.07 -18.57 12.39
C LYS A 244 -2.45 -17.18 12.90
N ILE A 245 -2.93 -16.30 12.01
CA ILE A 245 -3.46 -14.98 12.31
C ILE A 245 -4.85 -14.85 11.69
N ASP A 246 -5.84 -14.53 12.52
CA ASP A 246 -7.13 -14.03 12.06
C ASP A 246 -7.00 -12.53 11.73
N PHE A 247 -6.97 -12.20 10.45
CA PHE A 247 -6.78 -10.84 9.95
C PHE A 247 -7.86 -9.87 10.45
N LYS A 248 -9.12 -10.31 10.47
CA LYS A 248 -10.23 -9.47 10.93
C LYS A 248 -10.10 -9.19 12.43
N GLN A 249 -9.81 -10.22 13.22
CA GLN A 249 -9.62 -10.08 14.66
C GLN A 249 -8.45 -9.15 14.98
N LEU A 250 -7.33 -9.29 14.26
CA LEU A 250 -6.15 -8.46 14.44
C LEU A 250 -6.43 -6.98 14.15
N ILE A 251 -7.14 -6.71 13.04
CA ILE A 251 -7.57 -5.35 12.72
C ILE A 251 -8.55 -4.84 13.76
N ASP A 252 -9.54 -5.62 14.18
CA ASP A 252 -10.48 -5.20 15.23
C ASP A 252 -9.74 -4.87 16.55
N GLN A 253 -8.73 -5.65 16.94
CA GLN A 253 -7.89 -5.37 18.10
C GLN A 253 -7.15 -4.04 17.96
N TYR A 254 -6.46 -3.83 16.84
CA TYR A 254 -5.80 -2.55 16.56
C TYR A 254 -6.81 -1.40 16.58
N LEU A 255 -7.96 -1.60 15.95
CA LEU A 255 -8.91 -0.53 15.73
C LEU A 255 -9.61 -0.06 17.02
N ASN A 256 -9.67 -0.93 18.04
CA ASN A 256 -10.35 -0.72 19.32
C ASN A 256 -9.40 -0.29 20.47
N LEU A 257 -8.12 -0.01 20.20
CA LEU A 257 -7.22 0.52 21.22
C LEU A 257 -7.75 1.86 21.78
N ASN A 258 -7.83 1.96 23.12
CA ASN A 258 -8.44 3.08 23.84
C ASN A 258 -7.69 4.40 23.68
N ASP A 259 -6.37 4.33 23.48
CA ASP A 259 -5.55 5.49 23.14
C ASP A 259 -5.69 5.71 21.64
N LEU A 260 -6.39 6.78 21.25
CA LEU A 260 -6.62 7.21 19.87
C LEU A 260 -5.31 7.19 19.06
N LYS A 261 -5.07 6.04 18.43
CA LYS A 261 -3.95 5.53 17.62
C LYS A 261 -2.87 6.55 17.24
N LEU A 262 -2.04 6.88 18.22
CA LEU A 262 -0.72 7.44 17.94
C LEU A 262 0.19 6.37 17.32
N THR A 263 0.00 5.11 17.70
CA THR A 263 0.84 3.99 17.28
C THR A 263 0.51 3.50 15.85
N PRO A 264 1.51 3.39 14.96
CA PRO A 264 1.36 2.75 13.65
C PRO A 264 0.94 1.29 13.78
N PHE A 265 0.26 0.75 12.76
CA PHE A 265 -0.14 -0.66 12.76
C PHE A 265 1.05 -1.61 12.84
N GLU A 266 2.14 -1.30 12.14
CA GLU A 266 3.41 -2.04 12.19
C GLU A 266 3.90 -2.26 13.63
N THR A 267 3.99 -1.18 14.42
CA THR A 267 4.45 -1.27 15.83
C THR A 267 3.50 -2.11 16.68
N PHE A 268 2.18 -1.96 16.48
CA PHE A 268 1.20 -2.80 17.17
C PHE A 268 1.36 -4.28 16.82
N TYR A 269 1.60 -4.58 15.53
CA TYR A 269 1.82 -5.94 15.06
C TYR A 269 3.07 -6.56 15.69
N GLU A 270 4.20 -5.85 15.63
CA GLU A 270 5.47 -6.27 16.23
C GLU A 270 5.34 -6.52 17.74
N ASP A 271 4.68 -5.64 18.47
CA ASP A 271 4.49 -5.78 19.92
C ASP A 271 3.59 -6.98 20.25
N SER A 272 2.58 -7.25 19.42
CA SER A 272 1.59 -8.31 19.64
C SER A 272 2.17 -9.70 19.37
N TYR A 273 2.94 -9.85 18.29
CA TYR A 273 3.48 -11.14 17.87
C TYR A 273 4.94 -11.35 18.23
N LYS A 274 5.64 -10.30 18.69
CA LYS A 274 7.08 -10.30 18.97
C LYS A 274 7.92 -10.79 17.79
N ASP A 275 7.43 -10.52 16.59
CA ASP A 275 8.11 -10.87 15.37
C ASP A 275 9.34 -9.99 15.19
N LEU A 276 10.45 -10.60 14.79
CA LEU A 276 11.54 -9.87 14.17
C LEU A 276 11.11 -9.56 12.73
N ARG A 277 11.50 -8.40 12.19
CA ARG A 277 11.29 -8.02 10.77
C ARG A 277 12.13 -8.86 9.81
N VAL A 278 11.96 -10.17 9.85
CA VAL A 278 12.74 -11.13 9.08
C VAL A 278 11.78 -12.17 8.55
N MET A 279 11.57 -12.13 7.24
CA MET A 279 10.93 -13.24 6.53
C MET A 279 11.78 -14.50 6.69
N ASN A 280 11.14 -15.61 6.99
CA ASN A 280 11.77 -16.93 6.95
C ASN A 280 11.76 -17.50 5.51
N GLU A 281 12.33 -18.69 5.33
CA GLU A 281 12.39 -19.36 4.02
C GLU A 281 11.00 -19.68 3.48
N ASP A 282 10.06 -20.08 4.35
CA ASP A 282 8.68 -20.36 3.95
C ASP A 282 7.98 -19.07 3.49
N ASP A 283 8.20 -17.94 4.17
CA ASP A 283 7.66 -16.61 3.79
C ASP A 283 8.17 -16.20 2.42
N THR A 284 9.46 -16.40 2.20
CA THR A 284 10.12 -16.11 0.94
C THR A 284 9.62 -17.02 -0.18
N SER A 285 9.42 -18.31 0.11
CA SER A 285 8.98 -19.30 -0.87
C SER A 285 7.51 -19.08 -1.27
N LEU A 286 6.62 -18.75 -0.33
CA LEU A 286 5.20 -18.51 -0.65
C LEU A 286 5.08 -17.31 -1.60
N LEU A 287 5.67 -16.19 -1.23
CA LEU A 287 5.48 -14.93 -1.96
C LEU A 287 6.30 -14.89 -3.25
N PHE A 288 7.56 -15.32 -3.19
CA PHE A 288 8.55 -15.03 -4.24
C PHE A 288 9.16 -16.28 -4.89
N GLY A 289 8.74 -17.49 -4.48
CA GLY A 289 9.31 -18.74 -4.98
C GLY A 289 9.25 -18.84 -6.52
N GLU A 290 8.09 -18.57 -7.11
CA GLU A 290 7.90 -18.60 -8.57
C GLU A 290 8.78 -17.59 -9.31
N MET A 291 8.92 -16.39 -8.76
CA MET A 291 9.80 -15.35 -9.31
C MET A 291 11.26 -15.80 -9.28
N PHE A 292 11.71 -16.41 -8.18
CA PHE A 292 13.09 -16.91 -8.09
C PHE A 292 13.35 -18.08 -9.04
N GLU A 293 12.40 -18.98 -9.24
CA GLU A 293 12.53 -20.05 -10.24
C GLU A 293 12.58 -19.48 -11.66
N ALA A 294 11.72 -18.52 -12.00
CA ALA A 294 11.76 -17.85 -13.29
C ALA A 294 13.13 -17.17 -13.56
N ILE A 295 13.69 -16.47 -12.56
CA ILE A 295 15.01 -15.84 -12.68
C ILE A 295 16.11 -16.89 -12.91
N LYS A 296 16.05 -18.05 -12.24
CA LYS A 296 17.02 -19.14 -12.44
C LYS A 296 16.95 -19.70 -13.86
N GLU A 297 15.74 -19.94 -14.37
CA GLU A 297 15.54 -20.43 -15.73
C GLU A 297 16.07 -19.46 -16.78
N TYR A 298 15.82 -18.15 -16.61
CA TYR A 298 16.38 -17.12 -17.49
C TYR A 298 17.91 -17.06 -17.40
N THR A 299 18.50 -17.18 -16.22
CA THR A 299 19.97 -17.08 -16.06
C THR A 299 20.69 -18.26 -16.71
N ILE A 300 20.09 -19.45 -16.72
CA ILE A 300 20.65 -20.65 -17.37
C ILE A 300 20.59 -20.54 -18.90
N GLN A 301 19.64 -19.79 -19.47
CA GLN A 301 19.56 -19.60 -20.93
C GLN A 301 20.66 -18.68 -21.51
N TYR A 302 21.36 -17.92 -20.67
CA TYR A 302 22.42 -16.99 -21.09
C TYR A 302 23.83 -17.40 -20.59
N LEU A 303 23.99 -18.63 -20.10
CA LEU A 303 25.26 -19.28 -19.79
C LEU A 303 25.50 -20.46 -20.73
#